data_AF-A0A329MD82-F1
#
_entry.id   AF-A0A329MD82-F1
#
_cell.length_a   1.000
_cell.length_b   1.000
_cell.length_c   1.000
_cell.angle_alpha   90.00
_cell.angle_beta   90.00
_cell.angle_gamma   90.00
#
_symmetry.space_group_name_H-M   'P 1'
#
loop_
_entity.id
_entity.type
_entity.pdbx_description
1 polymer ?
#
loop_
_entity_poly.entity_id
_entity_poly.type
_entity_poly.pdbx_seq_one_letter_code
_entity_poly.pdbx_strand_id
1 'polypeptide(L)'
;MTERRSGLSRRGFIGAMGAGAAVGAGATLAGCSSPQPGSSPAAAGTFVPFEGPHQTGLTALPIPEQGLVASFNVLSKDRDGLKRTLQELTEEIRALMAGKPPQTRDPEYPPVDSGILGEQPPADNLSIVVSVGASLFDDRFGLADRKPKEVVTMGFLANDRLDPKLSHGDLSIIVEAGHSDTVVFALRQLMRRTRSDLVLRWMVDGYARGIGAGQASEAATPRNLLGFKDGTANLDVDDGAVMDRHVWVGPQDGEPEWTVGGSYQAIRIIRMFVEFWDRTQLVEQEALIGRSKVSGAPLGLTGEFTDPDYPEDPDGKRIPLTAHIRLANPRMPETDENLILRRGFNYSRGFDGAGRLDQGLAFIAYQRSLEKGFLTVQRRLKGEPLEEYILPVGGGFFFTLPGVTGPDRFLGDQMLR
;
A
#
# COMPACT_ATOMS: atom_id res chain seq x y z
N MET A 1 56.20 20.27 -14.42
CA MET A 1 57.24 19.26 -14.22
C MET A 1 57.63 19.30 -12.75
N THR A 2 57.58 18.14 -12.09
CA THR A 2 58.35 17.74 -10.89
C THR A 2 58.22 18.59 -9.61
N GLU A 3 57.51 18.09 -8.59
CA GLU A 3 58.04 17.28 -7.46
C GLU A 3 58.42 18.20 -6.26
N ARG A 4 58.31 17.86 -4.96
CA ARG A 4 58.18 16.59 -4.25
C ARG A 4 57.73 16.83 -2.79
N ARG A 5 57.25 15.76 -2.18
CA ARG A 5 56.82 15.56 -0.77
C ARG A 5 57.97 15.53 0.26
N SER A 6 57.64 15.82 1.52
CA SER A 6 58.01 15.06 2.76
C SER A 6 57.22 15.67 3.94
N GLY A 7 56.76 15.02 5.00
CA GLY A 7 57.00 13.69 5.58
C GLY A 7 56.93 13.85 7.11
N LEU A 8 56.04 13.09 7.76
CA LEU A 8 55.59 13.10 9.17
C LEU A 8 56.67 13.12 10.28
N SER A 9 56.27 13.50 11.50
CA SER A 9 56.63 12.72 12.71
C SER A 9 55.58 12.79 13.83
N ARG A 10 55.26 11.60 14.37
CA ARG A 10 54.48 11.33 15.59
C ARG A 10 55.46 11.13 16.75
N ARG A 11 55.05 11.59 17.94
CA ARG A 11 55.63 11.40 19.30
C ARG A 11 56.73 12.39 19.72
N GLY A 12 56.40 13.13 20.78
CA GLY A 12 57.37 13.63 21.74
C GLY A 12 57.08 15.04 22.22
N PHE A 13 56.17 15.20 23.19
CA PHE A 13 56.53 15.96 24.40
C PHE A 13 55.52 15.71 25.53
N ILE A 14 55.94 14.90 26.49
CA ILE A 14 55.46 14.96 27.87
C ILE A 14 56.24 16.11 28.51
N GLY A 15 55.55 17.13 29.01
CA GLY A 15 56.11 18.24 29.75
C GLY A 15 55.20 18.58 30.93
N ALA A 16 55.65 18.18 32.10
CA ALA A 16 54.96 18.25 33.38
C ALA A 16 54.93 19.67 33.97
N MET A 17 53.86 19.96 34.73
CA MET A 17 53.93 20.92 35.84
C MET A 17 53.07 20.40 37.00
N GLY A 18 53.74 19.94 38.07
CA GLY A 18 53.16 19.81 39.42
C GLY A 18 52.99 21.19 40.08
N ALA A 19 52.48 21.35 41.30
CA ALA A 19 52.14 20.42 42.36
C ALA A 19 51.16 21.15 43.31
N GLY A 20 50.31 20.41 44.03
CA GLY A 20 49.46 20.95 45.09
C GLY A 20 48.55 19.89 45.68
N ALA A 21 48.96 19.29 46.80
CA ALA A 21 48.22 18.25 47.51
C ALA A 21 47.08 18.85 48.36
N ALA A 22 45.90 18.22 48.36
CA ALA A 22 45.28 17.58 49.53
C ALA A 22 43.75 17.40 49.41
N VAL A 23 43.28 16.24 49.89
CA VAL A 23 41.92 15.88 50.36
C VAL A 23 40.82 15.56 49.34
N GLY A 24 40.62 14.25 49.12
CA GLY A 24 39.32 13.56 49.22
C GLY A 24 38.12 14.06 48.41
N ALA A 25 37.86 13.42 47.27
CA ALA A 25 36.57 12.87 46.85
C ALA A 25 36.72 12.31 45.43
N GLY A 26 36.37 11.04 45.21
CA GLY A 26 36.37 10.43 43.89
C GLY A 26 35.32 11.10 42.99
N ALA A 27 35.75 12.08 42.18
CA ALA A 27 34.98 12.58 41.07
C ALA A 27 35.19 11.67 39.86
N THR A 28 34.38 10.61 39.79
CA THR A 28 34.10 9.99 38.50
C THR A 28 33.43 11.06 37.64
N LEU A 29 34.03 11.39 36.49
CA LEU A 29 33.35 12.14 35.45
C LEU A 29 32.22 11.25 34.94
N ALA A 30 31.06 11.35 35.61
CA ALA A 30 29.80 10.82 35.14
C ALA A 30 29.46 11.58 33.85
N GLY A 31 29.91 11.05 32.72
CA GLY A 31 29.37 11.39 31.42
C GLY A 31 27.86 11.13 31.49
N CYS A 32 27.09 12.21 31.54
CA CYS A 32 25.64 12.18 31.44
C CYS A 32 25.27 11.72 30.02
N SER A 33 25.40 10.42 29.76
CA SER A 33 24.67 9.78 28.68
C SER A 33 23.27 9.56 29.22
N SER A 34 22.39 10.53 28.99
CA SER A 34 20.96 10.29 29.11
C SER A 34 20.65 9.04 28.28
N PRO A 35 19.96 8.02 28.82
CA PRO A 35 19.43 6.96 27.98
C PRO A 35 18.54 7.64 26.95
N GLN A 36 18.93 7.58 25.67
CA GLN A 36 17.97 7.82 24.61
C GLN A 36 16.78 6.90 24.90
N PRO A 37 15.52 7.38 24.86
CA PRO A 37 14.40 6.46 24.81
C PRO A 37 14.70 5.52 23.65
N GLY A 38 14.98 4.25 23.99
CA GLY A 38 15.27 3.24 23.00
C GLY A 38 14.12 3.25 22.02
N SER A 39 14.44 3.36 20.73
CA SER A 39 13.48 2.97 19.71
C SER A 39 13.02 1.58 20.11
N SER A 40 11.72 1.42 20.39
CA SER A 40 11.13 0.09 20.51
C SER A 40 11.66 -0.73 19.33
N PRO A 41 12.23 -1.92 19.56
CA PRO A 41 12.71 -2.73 18.45
C PRO A 41 11.54 -2.87 17.48
N ALA A 42 11.77 -2.50 16.22
CA ALA A 42 10.78 -2.73 15.17
C ALA A 42 10.33 -4.19 15.28
N ALA A 43 9.02 -4.43 15.31
CA ALA A 43 8.50 -5.79 15.42
C ALA A 43 9.18 -6.64 14.34
N ALA A 44 9.79 -7.77 14.74
CA ALA A 44 10.49 -8.63 13.80
C ALA A 44 9.52 -9.04 12.69
N GLY A 45 9.94 -8.90 11.43
CA GLY A 45 9.13 -9.32 10.30
C GLY A 45 8.75 -10.79 10.40
N THR A 46 7.59 -11.14 9.85
CA THR A 46 7.07 -12.51 9.81
C THR A 46 6.91 -12.98 8.36
N PHE A 47 6.79 -14.29 8.18
CA PHE A 47 6.36 -14.85 6.90
C PHE A 47 4.83 -14.87 6.90
N VAL A 48 4.23 -14.13 5.96
CA VAL A 48 2.77 -14.03 5.84
C VAL A 48 2.24 -15.30 5.16
N PRO A 49 1.22 -15.97 5.72
CA PRO A 49 0.62 -17.13 5.07
C PRO A 49 0.07 -16.77 3.69
N PHE A 50 0.41 -17.58 2.68
CA PHE A 50 -0.16 -17.45 1.33
C PHE A 50 -1.55 -18.07 1.21
N GLU A 51 -1.77 -19.22 1.88
CA GLU A 51 -3.00 -19.99 1.75
C GLU A 51 -4.11 -19.48 2.67
N GLY A 52 -5.34 -19.53 2.18
CA GLY A 52 -6.53 -19.08 2.89
C GLY A 52 -7.74 -18.94 1.95
N PRO A 53 -8.93 -18.63 2.49
CA PRO A 53 -10.12 -18.33 1.70
C PRO A 53 -10.01 -17.00 0.93
N HIS A 54 -9.19 -16.08 1.43
CA HIS A 54 -8.90 -14.77 0.86
C HIS A 54 -7.39 -14.62 0.66
N GLN A 55 -6.97 -13.72 -0.23
CA GLN A 55 -5.56 -13.35 -0.31
C GLN A 55 -5.16 -12.53 0.91
N THR A 56 -4.24 -13.05 1.72
CA THR A 56 -3.87 -12.52 3.04
C THR A 56 -3.35 -11.08 3.02
N GLY A 57 -2.77 -10.62 1.91
CA GLY A 57 -2.27 -9.24 1.79
C GLY A 57 -3.34 -8.15 1.99
N LEU A 58 -4.63 -8.48 1.88
CA LEU A 58 -5.71 -7.52 2.15
C LEU A 58 -5.88 -7.23 3.65
N THR A 59 -5.63 -8.21 4.50
CA THR A 59 -5.85 -8.13 5.96
C THR A 59 -4.56 -8.22 6.77
N ALA A 60 -3.41 -8.46 6.12
CA ALA A 60 -2.13 -8.58 6.79
C ALA A 60 -1.79 -7.32 7.60
N LEU A 61 -1.61 -7.52 8.91
CA LEU A 61 -1.10 -6.55 9.87
C LEU A 61 0.22 -7.04 10.50
N PRO A 62 1.15 -6.13 10.85
CA PRO A 62 1.10 -4.69 10.58
C PRO A 62 1.17 -4.39 9.07
N ILE A 63 0.57 -3.28 8.64
CA ILE A 63 0.73 -2.80 7.25
C ILE A 63 2.23 -2.61 6.99
N PRO A 64 2.82 -3.26 5.97
CA PRO A 64 4.24 -3.14 5.68
C PRO A 64 4.64 -1.72 5.25
N GLU A 65 5.89 -1.34 5.52
CA GLU A 65 6.37 0.04 5.30
C GLU A 65 6.56 0.38 3.82
N GLN A 66 6.77 -0.63 2.98
CA GLN A 66 7.07 -0.49 1.56
C GLN A 66 6.00 -1.17 0.74
N GLY A 67 5.58 -0.51 -0.33
CA GLY A 67 4.54 -1.02 -1.22
C GLY A 67 4.84 -0.72 -2.68
N LEU A 68 4.37 -1.61 -3.54
CA LEU A 68 4.45 -1.46 -4.98
C LEU A 68 3.18 -2.01 -5.60
N VAL A 69 2.58 -1.22 -6.48
CA VAL A 69 1.51 -1.67 -7.36
C VAL A 69 2.06 -1.71 -8.78
N ALA A 70 1.91 -2.86 -9.43
CA ALA A 70 2.26 -3.06 -10.82
C ALA A 70 1.06 -3.60 -11.58
N SER A 71 0.87 -3.14 -12.81
CA SER A 71 -0.13 -3.70 -13.71
C SER A 71 0.55 -4.32 -14.92
N PHE A 72 -0.02 -5.41 -15.41
CA PHE A 72 0.53 -6.22 -16.48
C PHE A 72 -0.50 -6.44 -17.59
N ASN A 73 -0.03 -6.57 -18.82
CA ASN A 73 -0.81 -7.18 -19.90
C ASN A 73 -0.40 -8.65 -20.04
N VAL A 74 -1.37 -9.51 -20.34
CA VAL A 74 -1.17 -10.94 -20.60
C VAL A 74 -0.94 -11.15 -22.10
N LEU A 75 0.16 -11.82 -22.42
CA LEU A 75 0.60 -12.17 -23.78
C LEU A 75 0.20 -13.60 -24.19
N SER A 76 -0.24 -14.42 -23.24
CA SER A 76 -0.78 -15.75 -23.50
C SER A 76 -1.88 -15.68 -24.57
N LYS A 77 -1.84 -16.63 -25.52
CA LYS A 77 -2.71 -16.61 -26.70
C LYS A 77 -4.05 -17.33 -26.50
N ASP A 78 -4.15 -18.13 -25.45
CA ASP A 78 -5.28 -19.00 -25.17
C ASP A 78 -5.42 -19.26 -23.67
N ARG A 79 -6.53 -19.90 -23.30
CA ARG A 79 -6.89 -20.21 -21.90
C ARG A 79 -5.86 -21.11 -21.22
N ASP A 80 -5.23 -22.03 -21.96
CA ASP A 80 -4.20 -22.93 -21.43
C ASP A 80 -2.90 -22.19 -21.12
N GLY A 81 -2.53 -21.21 -21.94
CA GLY A 81 -1.43 -20.29 -21.69
C GLY A 81 -1.67 -19.49 -20.42
N LEU A 82 -2.84 -18.84 -20.31
CA LEU A 82 -3.21 -18.10 -19.09
C LEU A 82 -3.19 -19.00 -17.84
N LYS A 83 -3.68 -20.24 -17.96
CA LYS A 83 -3.62 -21.23 -16.88
C LYS A 83 -2.20 -21.50 -16.42
N ARG A 84 -1.27 -21.79 -17.34
CA ARG A 84 0.14 -22.00 -17.00
C ARG A 84 0.76 -20.77 -16.34
N THR A 85 0.49 -19.58 -16.86
CA THR A 85 0.99 -18.32 -16.28
C THR A 85 0.52 -18.13 -14.83
N LEU A 86 -0.77 -18.36 -14.55
CA LEU A 86 -1.30 -18.23 -13.18
C LEU A 86 -0.78 -19.32 -12.23
N GLN A 87 -0.54 -20.53 -12.74
CA GLN A 87 0.10 -21.61 -11.97
C GLN A 87 1.54 -21.24 -11.58
N GLU A 88 2.34 -20.79 -12.54
CA GLU A 88 3.73 -20.36 -12.32
C GLU A 88 3.80 -19.15 -11.37
N LEU A 89 2.90 -18.18 -11.55
CA LEU A 89 2.79 -17.02 -10.68
C LEU A 89 2.44 -17.43 -9.24
N THR A 90 1.46 -18.32 -9.06
CA THR A 90 1.05 -18.81 -7.74
C THR A 90 2.18 -19.57 -7.04
N GLU A 91 2.89 -20.45 -7.76
CA GLU A 91 4.02 -21.20 -7.21
C GLU A 91 5.12 -20.26 -6.71
N GLU A 92 5.47 -19.24 -7.50
CA GLU A 92 6.48 -18.25 -7.15
C GLU A 92 6.04 -17.41 -5.93
N ILE A 93 4.80 -16.91 -5.93
CA ILE A 93 4.25 -16.15 -4.79
C ILE A 93 4.29 -16.99 -3.50
N ARG A 94 3.82 -18.23 -3.57
CA ARG A 94 3.81 -19.17 -2.44
C ARG A 94 5.22 -19.40 -1.90
N ALA A 95 6.22 -19.51 -2.78
CA ALA A 95 7.61 -19.69 -2.38
C ALA A 95 8.21 -18.42 -1.73
N LEU A 96 7.96 -17.26 -2.34
CA LEU A 96 8.43 -15.95 -1.85
C LEU A 96 7.85 -15.62 -0.47
N MET A 97 6.54 -15.72 -0.29
CA MET A 97 5.88 -15.41 0.99
C MET A 97 6.26 -16.39 2.11
N ALA A 98 6.64 -17.62 1.77
CA ALA A 98 7.15 -18.62 2.70
C ALA A 98 8.66 -18.48 2.98
N GLY A 99 9.35 -17.49 2.39
CA GLY A 99 10.80 -17.31 2.57
C GLY A 99 11.64 -18.45 2.06
N LYS A 100 11.17 -19.20 1.05
CA LYS A 100 11.92 -20.35 0.53
C LYS A 100 13.24 -19.88 -0.09
N PRO A 101 14.38 -20.46 0.32
CA PRO A 101 15.66 -20.16 -0.31
C PRO A 101 15.64 -20.40 -1.82
N PRO A 102 16.40 -19.61 -2.61
CA PRO A 102 16.60 -19.88 -4.04
C PRO A 102 17.13 -21.30 -4.26
N GLN A 103 16.64 -21.96 -5.32
CA GLN A 103 17.14 -23.29 -5.68
C GLN A 103 18.61 -23.24 -6.11
N THR A 104 19.42 -24.19 -5.67
CA THR A 104 20.77 -24.33 -6.23
C THR A 104 20.68 -24.81 -7.68
N ARG A 105 21.35 -24.11 -8.59
CA ARG A 105 21.43 -24.47 -10.00
C ARG A 105 22.89 -24.62 -10.42
N ASP A 106 23.10 -25.45 -11.44
CA ASP A 106 24.38 -25.58 -12.12
C ASP A 106 24.90 -24.18 -12.56
N PRO A 107 26.14 -23.81 -12.15
CA PRO A 107 26.75 -22.52 -12.48
C PRO A 107 26.89 -22.22 -13.98
N GLU A 108 26.78 -23.22 -14.87
CA GLU A 108 26.78 -23.00 -16.32
C GLU A 108 25.51 -22.28 -16.83
N TYR A 109 24.45 -22.28 -16.02
CA TYR A 109 23.21 -21.58 -16.34
C TYR A 109 23.10 -20.26 -15.56
N PRO A 110 22.29 -19.29 -16.03
CA PRO A 110 22.00 -18.08 -15.26
C PRO A 110 21.57 -18.37 -13.81
N PRO A 111 21.73 -17.45 -12.84
CA PRO A 111 21.20 -17.65 -11.50
C PRO A 111 19.66 -17.80 -11.53
N VAL A 112 19.11 -18.54 -10.55
CA VAL A 112 17.65 -18.74 -10.42
C VAL A 112 16.96 -17.60 -9.69
N ASP A 113 17.69 -16.61 -9.22
CA ASP A 113 17.16 -15.42 -8.58
C ASP A 113 18.08 -14.22 -8.83
N SER A 114 17.83 -13.12 -8.12
CA SER A 114 18.63 -11.89 -8.28
C SER A 114 19.77 -11.75 -7.26
N GLY A 115 19.78 -12.54 -6.20
CA GLY A 115 20.75 -12.46 -5.11
C GLY A 115 20.55 -11.28 -4.15
N ILE A 116 19.57 -10.41 -4.35
CA ILE A 116 19.36 -9.19 -3.54
C ILE A 116 19.22 -9.52 -2.04
N LEU A 117 18.48 -10.59 -1.71
CA LEU A 117 18.20 -10.98 -0.32
C LEU A 117 19.18 -12.03 0.23
N GLY A 118 20.21 -12.40 -0.53
CA GLY A 118 21.13 -13.48 -0.18
C GLY A 118 20.47 -14.88 -0.15
N GLU A 119 21.16 -15.84 0.46
CA GLU A 119 20.76 -17.25 0.47
C GLU A 119 19.59 -17.55 1.42
N GLN A 120 19.36 -16.68 2.41
CA GLN A 120 18.31 -16.83 3.42
C GLN A 120 17.44 -15.58 3.43
N PRO A 121 16.38 -15.53 2.59
CA PRO A 121 15.46 -14.41 2.57
C PRO A 121 14.88 -14.16 3.97
N PRO A 122 14.93 -12.91 4.47
CA PRO A 122 14.43 -12.60 5.80
C PRO A 122 12.90 -12.63 5.83
N ALA A 123 12.36 -12.90 7.01
CA ALA A 123 10.96 -12.62 7.30
C ALA A 123 10.76 -11.10 7.32
N ASP A 124 9.90 -10.59 6.43
CA ASP A 124 9.77 -9.14 6.18
C ASP A 124 8.31 -8.74 5.88
N ASN A 125 7.36 -9.51 6.42
CA ASN A 125 5.92 -9.32 6.21
C ASN A 125 5.52 -9.27 4.72
N LEU A 126 6.28 -9.96 3.85
CA LEU A 126 6.02 -9.97 2.41
C LEU A 126 4.63 -10.52 2.13
N SER A 127 3.80 -9.71 1.49
CA SER A 127 2.51 -10.13 0.95
C SER A 127 2.39 -9.73 -0.51
N ILE A 128 1.77 -10.60 -1.30
CA ILE A 128 1.56 -10.39 -2.73
C ILE A 128 0.10 -10.67 -3.05
N VAL A 129 -0.57 -9.70 -3.67
CA VAL A 129 -1.99 -9.75 -4.02
C VAL A 129 -2.14 -9.66 -5.53
N VAL A 130 -2.89 -10.60 -6.12
CA VAL A 130 -3.15 -10.66 -7.57
C VAL A 130 -4.62 -10.38 -7.84
N SER A 131 -4.87 -9.44 -8.76
CA SER A 131 -6.22 -9.11 -9.22
C SER A 131 -6.30 -9.12 -10.75
N VAL A 132 -7.49 -9.38 -11.29
CA VAL A 132 -7.75 -9.45 -12.73
C VAL A 132 -8.55 -8.24 -13.20
N GLY A 133 -8.15 -7.64 -14.32
CA GLY A 133 -8.80 -6.47 -14.91
C GLY A 133 -9.87 -6.85 -15.92
N ALA A 134 -10.70 -5.88 -16.31
CA ALA A 134 -11.79 -6.09 -17.27
C ALA A 134 -11.31 -6.62 -18.63
N SER A 135 -10.12 -6.22 -19.08
CA SER A 135 -9.56 -6.65 -20.37
C SER A 135 -9.18 -8.14 -20.39
N LEU A 136 -8.96 -8.79 -19.25
CA LEU A 136 -8.71 -10.23 -19.20
C LEU A 136 -9.92 -11.06 -19.65
N PHE A 137 -11.12 -10.47 -19.63
CA PHE A 137 -12.37 -11.12 -20.00
C PHE A 137 -12.84 -10.79 -21.43
N ASP A 138 -11.92 -10.38 -22.29
CA ASP A 138 -12.16 -10.27 -23.72
C ASP A 138 -12.17 -11.66 -24.40
N ASP A 139 -12.16 -11.67 -25.73
CA ASP A 139 -12.30 -12.89 -26.53
C ASP A 139 -11.06 -13.81 -26.49
N ARG A 140 -9.92 -13.40 -25.91
CA ARG A 140 -8.66 -14.16 -25.94
C ARG A 140 -8.75 -15.51 -25.23
N PHE A 141 -9.50 -15.58 -24.14
CA PHE A 141 -9.45 -16.72 -23.21
C PHE A 141 -10.78 -17.47 -23.07
N GLY A 142 -11.83 -17.01 -23.75
CA GLY A 142 -13.17 -17.58 -23.62
C GLY A 142 -13.72 -17.46 -22.19
N LEU A 143 -13.48 -16.31 -21.54
CA LEU A 143 -13.87 -16.04 -20.15
C LEU A 143 -14.98 -14.99 -20.03
N ALA A 144 -15.53 -14.49 -21.14
CA ALA A 144 -16.50 -13.39 -21.11
C ALA A 144 -17.74 -13.70 -20.23
N ASP A 145 -18.20 -14.96 -20.21
CA ASP A 145 -19.29 -15.47 -19.38
C ASP A 145 -18.92 -15.62 -17.89
N ARG A 146 -17.62 -15.56 -17.57
CA ARG A 146 -17.07 -15.67 -16.21
C ARG A 146 -16.72 -14.32 -15.59
N LYS A 147 -16.87 -13.21 -16.31
CA LYS A 147 -16.53 -11.88 -15.80
C LYS A 147 -17.39 -11.52 -14.58
N PRO A 148 -16.80 -11.08 -13.45
CA PRO A 148 -17.60 -10.56 -12.34
C PRO A 148 -18.38 -9.33 -12.80
N LYS A 149 -19.60 -9.17 -12.30
CA LYS A 149 -20.60 -8.23 -12.86
C LYS A 149 -20.11 -6.80 -12.89
N GLU A 150 -19.40 -6.37 -11.84
CA GLU A 150 -18.96 -4.99 -11.68
C GLU A 150 -17.50 -4.78 -12.10
N VAL A 151 -16.84 -5.80 -12.68
CA VAL A 151 -15.52 -5.60 -13.31
C VAL A 151 -15.70 -4.89 -14.63
N VAL A 152 -15.43 -3.59 -14.60
CA VAL A 152 -15.53 -2.70 -15.75
C VAL A 152 -14.22 -1.95 -15.96
N THR A 153 -13.96 -1.52 -17.20
CA THR A 153 -12.86 -0.60 -17.46
C THR A 153 -13.13 0.73 -16.74
N MET A 154 -12.15 1.21 -15.99
CA MET A 154 -12.25 2.50 -15.29
C MET A 154 -12.48 3.62 -16.32
N GLY A 155 -13.66 4.24 -16.28
CA GLY A 155 -13.95 5.44 -17.05
C GLY A 155 -13.34 6.70 -16.42
N PHE A 156 -13.53 7.84 -17.07
CA PHE A 156 -13.19 9.13 -16.47
C PHE A 156 -14.14 9.44 -15.30
N LEU A 157 -13.56 9.70 -14.14
CA LEU A 157 -14.26 10.22 -12.97
C LEU A 157 -14.07 11.73 -12.87
N ALA A 158 -14.75 12.37 -11.91
CA ALA A 158 -14.61 13.80 -11.68
C ALA A 158 -13.15 14.17 -11.34
N ASN A 159 -12.70 15.33 -11.84
CA ASN A 159 -11.34 15.84 -11.70
C ASN A 159 -10.21 14.98 -12.33
N ASP A 160 -10.54 13.97 -13.14
CA ASP A 160 -9.53 13.09 -13.73
C ASP A 160 -8.67 13.77 -14.81
N ARG A 161 -7.38 13.42 -14.82
CA ARG A 161 -6.44 13.66 -15.92
C ARG A 161 -5.65 12.38 -16.19
N LEU A 162 -6.39 11.31 -16.53
CA LEU A 162 -5.82 9.98 -16.71
C LEU A 162 -4.77 9.94 -17.82
N ASP A 163 -3.57 9.49 -17.49
CA ASP A 163 -2.56 9.06 -18.45
C ASP A 163 -2.84 7.60 -18.84
N PRO A 164 -3.11 7.30 -20.13
CA PRO A 164 -3.31 5.93 -20.60
C PRO A 164 -2.14 4.99 -20.29
N LYS A 165 -0.92 5.54 -20.15
CA LYS A 165 0.28 4.77 -19.80
C LYS A 165 0.30 4.35 -18.33
N LEU A 166 -0.41 5.06 -17.45
CA LEU A 166 -0.55 4.73 -16.02
C LEU A 166 -1.91 4.11 -15.70
N SER A 167 -2.66 3.65 -16.69
CA SER A 167 -4.05 3.21 -16.52
C SER A 167 -4.30 1.79 -17.01
N HIS A 168 -5.18 1.07 -16.31
CA HIS A 168 -5.73 -0.25 -16.62
C HIS A 168 -4.68 -1.37 -16.71
N GLY A 169 -5.11 -2.56 -17.12
CA GLY A 169 -4.27 -3.72 -17.42
C GLY A 169 -5.06 -5.02 -17.24
N ASP A 170 -4.50 -6.13 -17.71
CA ASP A 170 -5.12 -7.44 -17.58
C ASP A 170 -4.99 -7.98 -16.15
N LEU A 171 -3.87 -7.68 -15.49
CA LEU A 171 -3.62 -8.04 -14.10
C LEU A 171 -3.13 -6.82 -13.30
N SER A 172 -3.45 -6.77 -12.02
CA SER A 172 -2.71 -6.00 -11.02
C SER A 172 -2.01 -6.96 -10.07
N ILE A 173 -0.79 -6.61 -9.68
CA ILE A 173 -0.02 -7.27 -8.63
C ILE A 173 0.43 -6.20 -7.66
N ILE A 174 0.01 -6.33 -6.40
CA ILE A 174 0.48 -5.49 -5.31
C ILE A 174 1.47 -6.32 -4.49
N VAL A 175 2.64 -5.75 -4.22
CA VAL A 175 3.72 -6.34 -3.44
C VAL A 175 4.01 -5.39 -2.29
N GLU A 176 3.97 -5.89 -1.07
CA GLU A 176 4.30 -5.10 0.12
C GLU A 176 5.20 -5.89 1.05
N ALA A 177 6.15 -5.20 1.68
CA ALA A 177 7.08 -5.77 2.64
C ALA A 177 7.64 -4.67 3.57
N GLY A 178 8.36 -5.05 4.62
CA GLY A 178 9.01 -4.11 5.52
C GLY A 178 10.16 -3.36 4.85
N HIS A 179 10.81 -3.94 3.84
CA HIS A 179 11.94 -3.33 3.14
C HIS A 179 11.76 -3.29 1.61
N SER A 180 12.29 -2.24 0.98
CA SER A 180 12.12 -1.98 -0.46
C SER A 180 12.87 -3.02 -1.29
N ASP A 181 14.01 -3.49 -0.79
CA ASP A 181 14.76 -4.59 -1.42
C ASP A 181 13.93 -5.87 -1.52
N THR A 182 13.11 -6.19 -0.52
CA THR A 182 12.19 -7.35 -0.56
C THR A 182 11.11 -7.16 -1.62
N VAL A 183 10.53 -5.97 -1.70
CA VAL A 183 9.53 -5.61 -2.72
C VAL A 183 10.11 -5.75 -4.13
N VAL A 184 11.29 -5.16 -4.37
CA VAL A 184 11.98 -5.21 -5.66
C VAL A 184 12.42 -6.64 -6.00
N PHE A 185 12.93 -7.39 -5.02
CA PHE A 185 13.29 -8.80 -5.19
C PHE A 185 12.09 -9.64 -5.65
N ALA A 186 10.96 -9.53 -4.94
CA ALA A 186 9.74 -10.25 -5.26
C ALA A 186 9.25 -9.91 -6.67
N LEU A 187 9.14 -8.63 -7.02
CA LEU A 187 8.75 -8.21 -8.36
C LEU A 187 9.66 -8.80 -9.45
N ARG A 188 10.99 -8.75 -9.25
CA ARG A 188 11.96 -9.32 -10.20
C ARG A 188 11.80 -10.83 -10.35
N GLN A 189 11.50 -11.55 -9.26
CA GLN A 189 11.24 -12.99 -9.33
C GLN A 189 9.97 -13.31 -10.11
N LEU A 190 8.87 -12.61 -9.83
CA LEU A 190 7.60 -12.79 -10.57
C LEU A 190 7.80 -12.50 -12.06
N MET A 191 8.45 -11.40 -12.40
CA MET A 191 8.74 -11.03 -13.80
C MET A 191 9.69 -12.02 -14.48
N ARG A 192 10.68 -12.55 -13.77
CA ARG A 192 11.58 -13.59 -14.31
C ARG A 192 10.80 -14.86 -14.63
N ARG A 193 9.96 -15.31 -13.69
CA ARG A 193 9.15 -16.54 -13.81
C ARG A 193 8.16 -16.43 -14.97
N THR A 194 7.48 -15.28 -15.10
CA THR A 194 6.39 -15.05 -16.05
C THR A 194 6.80 -14.30 -17.33
N ARG A 195 8.10 -14.15 -17.60
CA ARG A 195 8.66 -13.29 -18.68
C ARG A 195 8.11 -13.55 -20.08
N SER A 196 7.60 -14.75 -20.35
CA SER A 196 7.07 -15.14 -21.66
C SER A 196 5.62 -14.68 -21.85
N ASP A 197 4.91 -14.44 -20.74
CA ASP A 197 3.45 -14.33 -20.73
C ASP A 197 2.97 -13.01 -20.12
N LEU A 198 3.75 -12.33 -19.28
CA LEU A 198 3.39 -11.05 -18.68
C LEU A 198 4.35 -9.94 -19.10
N VAL A 199 3.79 -8.82 -19.53
CA VAL A 199 4.54 -7.58 -19.77
C VAL A 199 4.08 -6.49 -18.81
N LEU A 200 5.03 -5.90 -18.10
CA LEU A 200 4.76 -4.78 -17.21
C LEU A 200 4.21 -3.60 -18.03
N ARG A 201 3.03 -3.11 -17.63
CA ARG A 201 2.35 -1.99 -18.27
C ARG A 201 2.70 -0.67 -17.59
N TRP A 202 2.56 -0.65 -16.26
CA TRP A 202 2.96 0.46 -15.41
C TRP A 202 3.20 -0.03 -13.99
N MET A 203 3.93 0.75 -13.22
CA MET A 203 4.11 0.53 -11.79
C MET A 203 4.22 1.84 -11.03
N VAL A 204 3.84 1.80 -9.77
CA VAL A 204 4.09 2.84 -8.77
C VAL A 204 4.57 2.15 -7.51
N ASP A 205 5.81 2.43 -7.13
CA ASP A 205 6.35 2.10 -5.82
C ASP A 205 6.15 3.25 -4.84
N GLY A 206 6.18 2.93 -3.56
CA GLY A 206 5.91 3.88 -2.51
C GLY A 206 6.08 3.28 -1.12
N TYR A 207 5.62 4.04 -0.14
CA TYR A 207 5.82 3.72 1.27
C TYR A 207 4.62 4.14 2.11
N ALA A 208 4.32 3.33 3.11
CA ALA A 208 3.42 3.66 4.21
C ALA A 208 4.29 3.93 5.43
N ARG A 209 4.33 5.18 5.91
CA ARG A 209 5.10 5.49 7.13
C ARG A 209 4.39 4.90 8.34
N GLY A 210 4.83 3.72 8.76
CA GLY A 210 4.67 3.20 10.12
C GLY A 210 3.27 2.72 10.49
N ILE A 211 3.12 1.40 10.52
CA ILE A 211 2.43 0.56 11.53
C ILE A 211 1.01 0.99 12.01
N GLY A 212 -0.01 0.23 11.56
CA GLY A 212 -1.35 0.14 12.15
C GLY A 212 -2.48 0.74 11.30
N ALA A 213 -3.47 -0.07 10.90
CA ALA A 213 -4.69 0.43 10.25
C ALA A 213 -5.80 0.58 11.29
N GLY A 214 -6.08 1.81 11.70
CA GLY A 214 -7.25 2.10 12.54
C GLY A 214 -7.13 1.56 13.97
N GLN A 215 -8.28 1.29 14.61
CA GLN A 215 -8.37 0.76 15.98
C GLN A 215 -7.81 -0.66 16.13
N ALA A 216 -7.69 -1.41 15.02
CA ALA A 216 -7.28 -2.81 15.01
C ALA A 216 -5.81 -3.03 15.38
N SER A 217 -5.00 -1.97 15.42
CA SER A 217 -3.58 -2.06 15.76
C SER A 217 -3.23 -1.14 16.93
N GLU A 218 -2.43 -1.63 17.87
CA GLU A 218 -1.83 -0.80 18.93
C GLU A 218 -0.82 0.24 18.39
N ALA A 219 -0.54 0.19 17.10
CA ALA A 219 0.42 1.06 16.44
C ALA A 219 -0.24 2.32 15.84
N ALA A 220 0.56 3.38 15.66
CA ALA A 220 0.06 4.70 15.31
C ALA A 220 -0.37 4.80 13.84
N THR A 221 -1.61 5.22 13.58
CA THR A 221 -2.12 5.46 12.22
C THR A 221 -1.12 6.22 11.34
N PRO A 222 -0.77 5.70 10.14
CA PRO A 222 0.21 6.30 9.26
C PRO A 222 -0.25 7.67 8.76
N ARG A 223 0.68 8.47 8.24
CA ARG A 223 0.38 9.77 7.62
C ARG A 223 0.53 9.74 6.10
N ASN A 224 -0.33 10.49 5.42
CA ASN A 224 -0.17 10.79 4.00
C ASN A 224 0.71 12.04 3.76
N LEU A 225 1.00 12.35 2.48
CA LEU A 225 1.85 13.49 2.11
C LEU A 225 1.20 14.87 2.26
N LEU A 226 -0.11 14.95 2.51
CA LEU A 226 -0.75 16.18 3.00
C LEU A 226 -0.50 16.38 4.51
N GLY A 227 0.11 15.39 5.17
CA GLY A 227 0.49 15.42 6.58
C GLY A 227 -0.62 15.02 7.53
N PHE A 228 -1.73 14.46 7.04
CA PHE A 228 -2.85 13.98 7.86
C PHE A 228 -2.69 12.49 8.18
N LYS A 229 -3.22 12.06 9.34
CA LYS A 229 -3.38 10.63 9.64
C LYS A 229 -4.36 10.02 8.66
N ASP A 230 -4.00 8.88 8.08
CA ASP A 230 -4.72 8.24 6.99
C ASP A 230 -4.98 6.77 7.32
N GLY A 231 -6.24 6.43 7.62
CA GLY A 231 -6.61 5.08 8.10
C GLY A 231 -7.43 5.08 9.39
N THR A 232 -7.63 6.24 10.04
CA THR A 232 -8.34 6.36 11.32
C THR A 232 -9.72 5.69 11.34
N ALA A 233 -10.54 5.91 10.30
CA ALA A 233 -11.89 5.37 10.18
C ALA A 233 -11.96 4.26 9.12
N ASN A 234 -10.91 3.43 9.04
CA ASN A 234 -10.90 2.25 8.17
C ASN A 234 -11.70 1.11 8.80
N LEU A 235 -12.01 0.09 7.99
CA LEU A 235 -12.61 -1.14 8.50
C LEU A 235 -11.63 -1.89 9.41
N ASP A 236 -12.16 -2.50 10.48
CA ASP A 236 -11.41 -3.43 11.29
C ASP A 236 -11.26 -4.75 10.52
N VAL A 237 -10.02 -5.12 10.21
CA VAL A 237 -9.70 -6.32 9.42
C VAL A 237 -9.78 -7.61 10.24
N ASP A 238 -9.79 -7.51 11.57
CA ASP A 238 -9.96 -8.65 12.47
C ASP A 238 -11.45 -8.95 12.76
N ASP A 239 -12.35 -8.00 12.46
CA ASP A 239 -13.79 -8.22 12.50
C ASP A 239 -14.29 -8.91 11.21
N GLY A 240 -14.38 -10.25 11.29
CA GLY A 240 -14.86 -11.07 10.19
C GLY A 240 -16.26 -10.68 9.69
N ALA A 241 -17.17 -10.21 10.55
CA ALA A 241 -18.51 -9.83 10.15
C ALA A 241 -18.50 -8.51 9.36
N VAL A 242 -17.68 -7.55 9.76
CA VAL A 242 -17.45 -6.30 9.01
C VAL A 242 -16.83 -6.61 7.65
N MET A 243 -15.81 -7.48 7.62
CA MET A 243 -15.13 -7.86 6.39
C MET A 243 -16.03 -8.63 5.42
N ASP A 244 -16.83 -9.59 5.91
CA ASP A 244 -17.84 -10.31 5.12
C ASP A 244 -18.89 -9.34 4.56
N ARG A 245 -19.27 -8.33 5.34
CA ARG A 245 -20.30 -7.38 4.93
C ARG A 245 -19.82 -6.41 3.86
N HIS A 246 -18.58 -5.93 3.96
CA HIS A 246 -18.11 -4.78 3.17
C HIS A 246 -16.99 -5.09 2.17
N VAL A 247 -16.24 -6.20 2.33
CA VAL A 247 -15.04 -6.47 1.53
C VAL A 247 -15.17 -7.74 0.69
N TRP A 248 -15.65 -8.84 1.27
CA TRP A 248 -15.67 -10.14 0.61
C TRP A 248 -16.95 -10.36 -0.21
N VAL A 249 -16.78 -10.78 -1.47
CA VAL A 249 -17.90 -11.28 -2.28
C VAL A 249 -18.43 -12.58 -1.68
N GLY A 250 -19.74 -12.61 -1.41
CA GLY A 250 -20.44 -13.75 -0.87
C GLY A 250 -21.29 -14.48 -1.93
N PRO A 251 -21.68 -15.74 -1.66
CA PRO A 251 -22.49 -16.55 -2.58
C PRO A 251 -23.87 -15.93 -2.91
N GLN A 252 -24.38 -15.06 -2.05
CA GLN A 252 -25.67 -14.38 -2.21
C GLN A 252 -25.65 -13.17 -3.15
N ASP A 253 -24.47 -12.72 -3.61
CA ASP A 253 -24.34 -11.52 -4.44
C ASP A 253 -24.73 -11.77 -5.93
N GLY A 254 -25.01 -13.03 -6.26
CA GLY A 254 -25.34 -13.47 -7.61
C GLY A 254 -24.18 -13.32 -8.59
N GLU A 255 -22.96 -13.12 -8.11
CA GLU A 255 -21.73 -13.14 -8.91
C GLU A 255 -21.43 -14.55 -9.43
N PRO A 256 -20.58 -14.72 -10.46
CA PRO A 256 -20.09 -16.03 -10.85
C PRO A 256 -19.48 -16.77 -9.64
N GLU A 257 -19.81 -18.05 -9.44
CA GLU A 257 -19.45 -18.79 -8.21
C GLU A 257 -17.97 -18.72 -7.84
N TRP A 258 -17.08 -18.66 -8.84
CA TRP A 258 -15.63 -18.57 -8.63
C TRP A 258 -15.18 -17.29 -7.92
N THR A 259 -16.00 -16.24 -7.87
CA THR A 259 -15.63 -14.95 -7.27
C THR A 259 -15.80 -14.93 -5.75
N VAL A 260 -16.48 -15.93 -5.17
CA VAL A 260 -16.73 -15.99 -3.72
C VAL A 260 -15.41 -16.00 -2.96
N GLY A 261 -15.28 -15.12 -1.97
CA GLY A 261 -14.05 -14.89 -1.22
C GLY A 261 -13.04 -13.96 -1.90
N GLY A 262 -13.32 -13.48 -3.12
CA GLY A 262 -12.60 -12.37 -3.75
C GLY A 262 -13.12 -11.00 -3.28
N SER A 263 -12.58 -9.94 -3.87
CA SER A 263 -12.98 -8.56 -3.59
C SER A 263 -12.78 -7.67 -4.82
N TYR A 264 -13.63 -6.67 -5.02
CA TYR A 264 -13.36 -5.65 -6.02
C TYR A 264 -12.24 -4.73 -5.54
N GLN A 265 -11.35 -4.35 -6.45
CA GLN A 265 -10.20 -3.48 -6.17
C GLN A 265 -10.27 -2.22 -7.02
N ALA A 266 -10.19 -1.06 -6.38
CA ALA A 266 -10.03 0.23 -7.03
C ALA A 266 -8.64 0.79 -6.75
N ILE A 267 -7.87 1.06 -7.81
CA ILE A 267 -6.55 1.69 -7.73
C ILE A 267 -6.63 3.06 -8.37
N ARG A 268 -6.14 4.08 -7.68
CA ARG A 268 -6.10 5.47 -8.16
C ARG A 268 -4.73 6.06 -7.83
N ILE A 269 -4.00 6.50 -8.86
CA ILE A 269 -2.75 7.23 -8.68
C ILE A 269 -3.12 8.71 -8.57
N ILE A 270 -3.09 9.24 -7.35
CA ILE A 270 -3.56 10.59 -7.03
C ILE A 270 -2.35 11.47 -6.73
N ARG A 271 -2.02 12.36 -7.66
CA ARG A 271 -0.98 13.36 -7.47
C ARG A 271 -1.44 14.40 -6.44
N MET A 272 -0.52 14.81 -5.57
CA MET A 272 -0.75 15.88 -4.60
C MET A 272 0.09 17.11 -4.99
N PHE A 273 -0.54 18.28 -5.01
CA PHE A 273 0.11 19.57 -5.26
C PHE A 273 0.67 20.15 -3.95
N VAL A 274 1.69 19.47 -3.42
CA VAL A 274 2.21 19.70 -2.06
C VAL A 274 2.74 21.13 -1.83
N GLU A 275 3.32 21.78 -2.85
CA GLU A 275 3.82 23.14 -2.71
C GLU A 275 2.71 24.20 -2.57
N PHE A 276 1.53 23.91 -3.11
CA PHE A 276 0.34 24.75 -2.93
C PHE A 276 -0.28 24.45 -1.57
N TRP A 277 -0.38 23.17 -1.22
CA TRP A 277 -0.87 22.72 0.07
C TRP A 277 -0.09 23.34 1.24
N ASP A 278 1.24 23.31 1.20
CA ASP A 278 2.11 23.79 2.27
C ASP A 278 2.01 25.31 2.50
N ARG A 279 1.39 26.06 1.57
CA ARG A 279 1.11 27.50 1.70
C ARG A 279 -0.31 27.81 2.15
N THR A 280 -1.15 26.79 2.25
CA THR A 280 -2.54 26.88 2.71
C THR A 280 -2.58 26.99 4.23
N GLN A 281 -3.47 27.82 4.78
CA GLN A 281 -3.56 28.00 6.23
C GLN A 281 -3.95 26.69 6.92
N LEU A 282 -3.41 26.43 8.11
CA LEU A 282 -3.72 25.18 8.83
C LEU A 282 -5.23 24.99 9.06
N VAL A 283 -5.93 26.05 9.46
CA VAL A 283 -7.39 26.00 9.68
C VAL A 283 -8.15 25.62 8.41
N GLU A 284 -7.67 26.05 7.25
CA GLU A 284 -8.24 25.71 5.95
C GLU A 284 -7.93 24.26 5.58
N GLN A 285 -6.68 23.81 5.74
CA GLN A 285 -6.32 22.39 5.56
C GLN A 285 -7.19 21.46 6.43
N GLU A 286 -7.36 21.81 7.71
CA GLU A 286 -8.17 21.07 8.66
C GLU A 286 -9.67 21.09 8.28
N ALA A 287 -10.19 22.23 7.80
CA ALA A 287 -11.56 22.36 7.31
C ALA A 287 -11.81 21.54 6.02
N LEU A 288 -10.84 21.49 5.10
CA LEU A 288 -10.89 20.70 3.86
C LEU A 288 -10.97 19.20 4.18
N ILE A 289 -10.20 18.72 5.17
CA ILE A 289 -10.21 17.31 5.56
C ILE A 289 -11.38 16.98 6.51
N GLY A 290 -11.69 17.86 7.45
CA GLY A 290 -12.66 17.66 8.53
C GLY A 290 -12.09 17.02 9.80
N ARG A 291 -10.76 16.99 9.95
CA ARG A 291 -10.06 16.50 11.15
C ARG A 291 -8.92 17.45 11.53
N SER A 292 -8.49 17.39 12.78
CA SER A 292 -7.26 18.05 13.20
C SER A 292 -6.05 17.34 12.59
N LYS A 293 -5.11 18.12 12.04
CA LYS A 293 -3.91 17.60 11.37
C LYS A 293 -3.00 16.85 12.33
N VAL A 294 -2.82 17.39 13.55
CA VAL A 294 -1.89 16.81 14.54
C VAL A 294 -2.51 15.58 15.20
N SER A 295 -3.66 15.76 15.85
CA SER A 295 -4.27 14.70 16.67
C SER A 295 -4.98 13.64 15.84
N GLY A 296 -5.50 14.01 14.66
CA GLY A 296 -6.41 13.19 13.88
C GLY A 296 -7.84 13.19 14.41
N ALA A 297 -8.17 13.92 15.49
CA ALA A 297 -9.54 13.98 16.00
C ALA A 297 -10.47 14.70 15.02
N PRO A 298 -11.79 14.39 14.97
CA PRO A 298 -12.76 15.24 14.28
C PRO A 298 -12.67 16.68 14.79
N LEU A 299 -12.92 17.67 13.92
CA LEU A 299 -12.84 19.08 14.35
C LEU A 299 -13.78 19.35 15.52
N GLY A 300 -13.27 20.09 16.52
CA GLY A 300 -13.98 20.42 17.75
C GLY A 300 -14.29 19.24 18.69
N LEU A 301 -13.68 18.07 18.47
CA LEU A 301 -13.72 16.91 19.37
C LEU A 301 -12.29 16.51 19.79
N THR A 302 -12.19 15.58 20.73
CA THR A 302 -10.91 15.04 21.24
C THR A 302 -10.81 13.54 20.98
N GLY A 303 -9.59 13.05 20.74
CA GLY A 303 -9.33 11.64 20.45
C GLY A 303 -9.44 11.33 18.95
N GLU A 304 -8.44 10.64 18.41
CA GLU A 304 -8.39 10.30 16.98
C GLU A 304 -9.60 9.46 16.56
N PHE A 305 -9.85 8.38 17.29
CA PHE A 305 -10.89 7.39 16.95
C PHE A 305 -12.28 7.77 17.44
N THR A 306 -12.47 8.99 17.91
CA THR A 306 -13.80 9.52 18.21
C THR A 306 -14.57 9.68 16.91
N ASP A 307 -15.82 9.22 16.90
CA ASP A 307 -16.71 9.40 15.77
C ASP A 307 -17.14 10.87 15.66
N PRO A 308 -17.18 11.43 14.44
CA PRO A 308 -17.72 12.77 14.25
C PRO A 308 -19.23 12.76 14.51
N ASP A 309 -19.67 13.58 15.45
CA ASP A 309 -21.09 13.77 15.75
C ASP A 309 -21.71 14.77 14.77
N TYR A 310 -22.11 14.26 13.60
CA TYR A 310 -22.76 15.05 12.55
C TYR A 310 -24.19 15.49 12.89
N PRO A 311 -25.03 14.69 13.59
CA PRO A 311 -26.35 15.13 14.03
C PRO A 311 -26.33 16.39 14.90
N GLU A 312 -25.32 16.55 15.77
CA GLU A 312 -25.11 17.76 16.58
C GLU A 312 -24.43 18.92 15.83
N ASP A 313 -24.07 18.74 14.55
CA ASP A 313 -23.50 19.77 13.67
C ASP A 313 -24.19 19.77 12.29
N PRO A 314 -25.52 19.93 12.22
CA PRO A 314 -26.29 19.76 10.98
C PRO A 314 -25.96 20.82 9.91
N ASP A 315 -25.54 22.01 10.36
CA ASP A 315 -25.17 23.14 9.49
C ASP A 315 -23.69 23.08 9.04
N GLY A 316 -22.90 22.14 9.56
CA GLY A 316 -21.46 22.04 9.28
C GLY A 316 -20.64 23.23 9.77
N LYS A 317 -21.02 23.82 10.92
CA LYS A 317 -20.29 24.93 11.55
C LYS A 317 -18.97 24.48 12.16
N ARG A 318 -18.89 23.21 12.58
CA ARG A 318 -17.69 22.61 13.17
C ARG A 318 -16.92 21.78 12.16
N ILE A 319 -17.58 20.85 11.48
CA ILE A 319 -17.02 20.07 10.37
C ILE A 319 -17.79 20.47 9.11
N PRO A 320 -17.17 21.22 8.17
CA PRO A 320 -17.85 21.69 6.96
C PRO A 320 -18.61 20.57 6.25
N LEU A 321 -19.78 20.87 5.70
CA LEU A 321 -20.56 19.91 4.90
C LEU A 321 -19.79 19.39 3.68
N THR A 322 -18.82 20.19 3.20
CA THR A 322 -17.93 19.88 2.08
C THR A 322 -16.60 19.26 2.50
N ALA A 323 -16.39 18.98 3.79
CA ALA A 323 -15.16 18.36 4.26
C ALA A 323 -15.03 16.92 3.72
N HIS A 324 -13.81 16.53 3.35
CA HIS A 324 -13.52 15.23 2.72
C HIS A 324 -14.14 14.05 3.48
N ILE A 325 -13.92 13.96 4.80
CA ILE A 325 -14.45 12.84 5.59
C ILE A 325 -15.98 12.79 5.63
N ARG A 326 -16.64 13.95 5.54
CA ARG A 326 -18.09 14.09 5.69
C ARG A 326 -18.80 13.78 4.37
N LEU A 327 -18.20 14.16 3.25
CA LEU A 327 -18.64 13.76 1.92
C LEU A 327 -18.38 12.26 1.67
N ALA A 328 -17.19 11.77 2.02
CA ALA A 328 -16.82 10.36 1.82
C ALA A 328 -17.76 9.42 2.62
N ASN A 329 -17.96 9.71 3.90
CA ASN A 329 -18.84 8.96 4.78
C ASN A 329 -19.72 9.91 5.62
N PRO A 330 -20.97 10.18 5.18
CA PRO A 330 -21.94 10.97 5.93
C PRO A 330 -22.44 10.31 7.22
N ARG A 331 -22.11 9.03 7.47
CA ARG A 331 -22.49 8.24 8.66
C ARG A 331 -24.00 8.17 8.91
N MET A 332 -24.75 8.07 7.83
CA MET A 332 -26.18 7.78 7.87
C MET A 332 -26.41 6.28 7.70
N PRO A 333 -27.49 5.69 8.26
CA PRO A 333 -27.81 4.27 8.09
C PRO A 333 -27.83 3.81 6.62
N GLU A 334 -28.30 4.67 5.72
CA GLU A 334 -28.39 4.42 4.28
C GLU A 334 -27.02 4.41 3.58
N THR A 335 -25.99 4.97 4.23
CA THR A 335 -24.62 5.05 3.69
C THR A 335 -23.69 3.97 4.20
N ASP A 336 -24.16 3.14 5.13
CA ASP A 336 -23.39 2.08 5.78
C ASP A 336 -22.93 1.00 4.78
N GLU A 337 -23.72 0.72 3.74
CA GLU A 337 -23.31 -0.22 2.70
C GLU A 337 -22.18 0.28 1.79
N ASN A 338 -21.77 1.55 1.90
CA ASN A 338 -20.76 2.17 1.03
C ASN A 338 -19.36 2.23 1.64
N LEU A 339 -19.17 1.60 2.80
CA LEU A 339 -17.86 1.51 3.44
C LEU A 339 -16.88 0.71 2.57
N ILE A 340 -15.61 1.12 2.61
CA ILE A 340 -14.51 0.54 1.83
C ILE A 340 -13.31 0.30 2.73
N LEU A 341 -12.55 -0.75 2.46
CA LEU A 341 -11.25 -0.97 3.09
C LEU A 341 -10.18 -0.23 2.27
N ARG A 342 -9.62 0.84 2.84
CA ARG A 342 -8.53 1.61 2.20
C ARG A 342 -7.19 1.03 2.61
N ARG A 343 -6.29 0.83 1.64
CA ARG A 343 -4.99 0.19 1.85
C ARG A 343 -3.93 0.72 0.87
N GLY A 344 -3.97 2.02 0.63
CA GLY A 344 -3.02 2.73 -0.22
C GLY A 344 -1.72 3.11 0.49
N PHE A 345 -0.76 3.62 -0.27
CA PHE A 345 0.52 4.10 0.24
C PHE A 345 0.96 5.38 -0.49
N ASN A 346 1.84 6.15 0.14
CA ASN A 346 2.37 7.36 -0.48
C ASN A 346 3.38 7.01 -1.57
N TYR A 347 3.48 7.81 -2.62
CA TYR A 347 4.54 7.66 -3.63
C TYR A 347 5.34 8.96 -3.79
N SER A 348 6.59 8.83 -4.22
CA SER A 348 7.44 9.97 -4.57
C SER A 348 8.40 9.62 -5.71
N ARG A 349 8.21 10.22 -6.89
CA ARG A 349 8.92 9.91 -8.15
C ARG A 349 9.84 11.03 -8.63
N GLY A 350 10.26 11.94 -7.74
CA GLY A 350 11.10 13.09 -8.08
C GLY A 350 10.27 14.35 -8.36
N PHE A 351 10.50 15.01 -9.50
CA PHE A 351 9.85 16.26 -9.89
C PHE A 351 9.45 16.28 -11.37
N ASP A 352 8.42 17.07 -11.72
CA ASP A 352 7.91 17.22 -13.08
C ASP A 352 8.68 18.27 -13.90
N GLY A 353 8.34 18.42 -15.18
CA GLY A 353 8.99 19.39 -16.08
C GLY A 353 8.83 20.86 -15.66
N ALA A 354 7.96 21.17 -14.69
CA ALA A 354 7.78 22.50 -14.13
C ALA A 354 8.52 22.68 -12.78
N GLY A 355 9.28 21.68 -12.33
CA GLY A 355 10.03 21.71 -11.07
C GLY A 355 9.18 21.45 -9.83
N ARG A 356 7.95 20.94 -9.98
CA ARG A 356 7.09 20.56 -8.86
C ARG A 356 7.30 19.10 -8.52
N LEU A 357 7.25 18.75 -7.24
CA LEU A 357 7.35 17.37 -6.78
C LEU A 357 6.27 16.49 -7.44
N ASP A 358 6.67 15.31 -7.93
CA ASP A 358 5.77 14.27 -8.42
C ASP A 358 5.57 13.26 -7.30
N GLN A 359 4.67 13.61 -6.40
CA GLN A 359 4.36 12.84 -5.20
C GLN A 359 2.86 12.80 -5.00
N GLY A 360 2.40 11.82 -4.22
CA GLY A 360 0.98 11.69 -3.93
C GLY A 360 0.65 10.39 -3.23
N LEU A 361 -0.56 9.90 -3.49
CA LEU A 361 -1.12 8.68 -2.92
C LEU A 361 -1.42 7.68 -4.04
N ALA A 362 -0.85 6.48 -3.94
CA ALA A 362 -1.35 5.30 -4.64
C ALA A 362 -2.53 4.79 -3.81
N PHE A 363 -3.71 5.36 -4.05
CA PHE A 363 -4.93 4.97 -3.35
C PHE A 363 -5.36 3.60 -3.83
N ILE A 364 -5.52 2.67 -2.90
CA ILE A 364 -6.01 1.32 -3.15
C ILE A 364 -7.18 1.09 -2.20
N ALA A 365 -8.30 0.62 -2.72
CA ALA A 365 -9.46 0.27 -1.91
C ALA A 365 -10.05 -1.08 -2.33
N TYR A 366 -10.48 -1.84 -1.33
CA TYR A 366 -11.16 -3.13 -1.47
C TYR A 366 -12.60 -3.02 -0.99
N GLN A 367 -13.50 -3.67 -1.72
CA GLN A 367 -14.93 -3.65 -1.41
C GLN A 367 -15.66 -4.85 -2.03
N ARG A 368 -16.78 -5.22 -1.41
CA ARG A 368 -17.66 -6.29 -1.86
C ARG A 368 -18.40 -5.97 -3.15
N SER A 369 -18.69 -4.68 -3.39
CA SER A 369 -19.27 -4.16 -4.63
C SER A 369 -18.54 -2.87 -4.98
N LEU A 370 -17.99 -2.80 -6.19
CA LEU A 370 -17.32 -1.60 -6.72
C LEU A 370 -18.31 -0.43 -6.83
N GLU A 371 -19.54 -0.72 -7.25
CA GLU A 371 -20.60 0.27 -7.42
C GLU A 371 -21.05 0.86 -6.07
N LYS A 372 -21.31 0.00 -5.08
CA LYS A 372 -21.72 0.44 -3.74
C LYS A 372 -20.56 1.06 -2.95
N GLY A 373 -19.34 0.58 -3.12
CA GLY A 373 -18.17 1.11 -2.43
C GLY A 373 -17.58 2.33 -3.14
N PHE A 374 -16.41 2.14 -3.76
CA PHE A 374 -15.60 3.20 -4.33
C PHE A 374 -16.36 4.16 -5.26
N LEU A 375 -17.18 3.66 -6.18
CA LEU A 375 -17.86 4.53 -7.15
C LEU A 375 -18.88 5.44 -6.48
N THR A 376 -19.66 4.94 -5.52
CA THR A 376 -20.60 5.76 -4.75
C THR A 376 -19.89 6.79 -3.90
N VAL A 377 -18.81 6.41 -3.21
CA VAL A 377 -18.00 7.35 -2.43
C VAL A 377 -17.40 8.45 -3.33
N GLN A 378 -16.82 8.07 -4.47
CA GLN A 378 -16.23 9.03 -5.40
C GLN A 378 -17.27 9.98 -6.03
N ARG A 379 -18.52 9.53 -6.24
CA ARG A 379 -19.61 10.40 -6.68
C ARG A 379 -19.97 11.45 -5.63
N ARG A 380 -19.90 11.14 -4.33
CA ARG A 380 -20.11 12.12 -3.25
C ARG A 380 -18.98 13.13 -3.16
N LEU A 381 -17.75 12.68 -3.43
CA LEU A 381 -16.55 13.52 -3.45
C LEU A 381 -16.47 14.43 -4.68
N LYS A 382 -17.34 14.27 -5.67
CA LYS A 382 -17.35 15.12 -6.87
C LYS A 382 -17.50 16.60 -6.48
N GLY A 383 -16.51 17.40 -6.84
CA GLY A 383 -16.49 18.84 -6.56
C GLY A 383 -16.13 19.16 -5.11
N GLU A 384 -15.53 18.21 -4.38
CA GLU A 384 -14.97 18.52 -3.08
C GLU A 384 -13.86 19.58 -3.20
N PRO A 385 -13.72 20.50 -2.25
CA PRO A 385 -12.68 21.52 -2.32
C PRO A 385 -11.24 20.96 -2.31
N LEU A 386 -11.04 19.73 -1.82
CA LEU A 386 -9.74 19.06 -1.86
C LEU A 386 -9.22 18.84 -3.30
N GLU A 387 -10.12 18.82 -4.31
CA GLU A 387 -9.77 18.71 -5.74
C GLU A 387 -8.79 19.79 -6.21
N GLU A 388 -8.70 20.93 -5.52
CA GLU A 388 -7.70 21.97 -5.80
C GLU A 388 -6.26 21.49 -5.54
N TYR A 389 -6.09 20.53 -4.63
CA TYR A 389 -4.79 20.05 -4.15
C TYR A 389 -4.44 18.64 -4.63
N ILE A 390 -5.38 17.94 -5.25
CA ILE A 390 -5.20 16.57 -5.71
C ILE A 390 -5.60 16.39 -7.18
N LEU A 391 -4.94 15.47 -7.87
CA LEU A 391 -5.23 15.17 -9.26
C LEU A 391 -5.07 13.66 -9.52
N PRO A 392 -6.16 12.92 -9.75
CA PRO A 392 -6.07 11.54 -10.23
C PRO A 392 -5.51 11.47 -11.65
N VAL A 393 -4.40 10.75 -11.82
CA VAL A 393 -3.64 10.66 -13.09
C VAL A 393 -3.55 9.24 -13.65
N GLY A 394 -4.02 8.23 -12.93
CA GLY A 394 -3.95 6.84 -13.39
C GLY A 394 -4.61 5.85 -12.44
N GLY A 395 -4.39 4.56 -12.69
CA GLY A 395 -4.93 3.44 -11.92
C GLY A 395 -5.90 2.58 -12.73
N GLY A 396 -6.80 1.87 -12.04
CA GLY A 396 -7.74 0.96 -12.70
C GLY A 396 -8.63 0.22 -11.73
N PHE A 397 -9.64 -0.46 -12.28
CA PHE A 397 -10.51 -1.36 -11.54
C PHE A 397 -10.14 -2.80 -11.88
N PHE A 398 -10.05 -3.62 -10.83
CA PHE A 398 -9.69 -5.02 -10.89
C PHE A 398 -10.57 -5.83 -9.95
N PHE A 399 -10.53 -7.14 -10.07
CA PHE A 399 -11.12 -8.08 -9.12
C PHE A 399 -10.01 -8.91 -8.49
N THR A 400 -9.79 -8.72 -7.19
CA THR A 400 -8.86 -9.53 -6.41
C THR A 400 -9.38 -10.95 -6.37
N LEU A 401 -8.57 -11.87 -6.87
CA LEU A 401 -8.91 -13.29 -6.91
C LEU A 401 -9.16 -13.81 -5.49
N PRO A 402 -10.03 -14.82 -5.30
CA PRO A 402 -10.12 -15.51 -4.02
C PRO A 402 -8.79 -16.12 -3.61
N GLY A 403 -8.66 -16.45 -2.34
CA GLY A 403 -7.49 -17.17 -1.84
C GLY A 403 -7.40 -18.60 -2.40
N VAL A 404 -6.30 -19.27 -2.05
CA VAL A 404 -6.01 -20.63 -2.47
C VAL A 404 -5.88 -21.51 -1.25
N THR A 405 -6.48 -22.69 -1.28
CA THR A 405 -6.30 -23.72 -0.25
C THR A 405 -5.83 -25.01 -0.91
N GLY A 406 -4.70 -25.54 -0.44
CA GLY A 406 -4.14 -26.80 -0.91
C GLY A 406 -3.10 -26.67 -2.03
N PRO A 407 -2.19 -27.66 -2.12
CA PRO A 407 -0.97 -27.56 -2.93
C PRO A 407 -1.22 -27.55 -4.43
N ASP A 408 -2.25 -28.26 -4.91
CA ASP A 408 -2.59 -28.42 -6.32
C ASP A 408 -3.47 -27.30 -6.88
N ARG A 409 -3.87 -26.35 -6.02
CA ARG A 409 -4.70 -25.21 -6.39
C ARG A 409 -3.82 -23.99 -6.66
N PHE A 410 -4.30 -23.08 -7.50
CA PHE A 410 -3.61 -21.86 -7.87
C PHE A 410 -4.60 -20.68 -7.98
N LEU A 411 -4.10 -19.45 -7.92
CA LEU A 411 -4.92 -18.24 -8.01
C LEU A 411 -5.64 -18.21 -9.37
N GLY A 412 -6.95 -18.02 -9.36
CA GLY A 412 -7.76 -18.03 -10.59
C GLY A 412 -8.09 -19.42 -11.13
N ASP A 413 -7.79 -20.50 -10.41
CA ASP A 413 -8.11 -21.86 -10.84
C ASP A 413 -9.61 -22.05 -11.13
N GLN A 414 -10.50 -21.62 -10.23
CA GLN A 414 -11.95 -21.76 -10.46
C GLN A 414 -12.47 -20.90 -11.63
N MET A 415 -11.84 -19.75 -11.90
CA MET A 415 -12.16 -18.91 -13.06
C MET A 415 -11.86 -19.65 -14.38
N LEU A 416 -10.81 -20.48 -14.39
CA LEU A 416 -10.34 -21.21 -15.56
C LEU A 416 -10.96 -22.61 -15.74
N ARG A 417 -11.91 -23.00 -14.90
CA ARG A 417 -12.61 -24.28 -15.01
C ARG A 417 -13.81 -24.26 -15.95
#